data_AF-A5Z7A4-F1
#
_entry.id   AF-A5Z7A4-F1
#
_cell.length_a   1.000
_cell.length_b   1.000
_cell.length_c   1.000
_cell.angle_alpha   90.00
_cell.angle_beta   90.00
_cell.angle_gamma   90.00
#
_symmetry.space_group_name_H-M   'P 1'
#
loop_
_entity.id
_entity.type
_entity.pdbx_description
1 polymer ?
#
loop_
_entity_poly.entity_id
_entity_poly.type
_entity_poly.pdbx_seq_one_letter_code
_entity_poly.pdbx_strand_id
1 'polypeptide(L)'
;MKKINKIFLLAIILCLFANMLGCAKRNVNVQKNDEHRRQSWLKYINWDAERLSYSGKNIKIAVIDSGIDQNIPELNCKIDIETSVVKSNKESDVKHGTAVASIISAENHSDNQVNGIAHNARIVSIDVTNQSEGIVEVGDLIKGIEKAIEYKVDIINISIGCLKDDEELKSVIKKAWDNNIIIVSSAGNYMENNVLYPSKYKETLSVGSLNKKGKIISPQGDVDKKVVYFIGENIVSAIGNNEYAGCEGTSFSTAICTGLVALLLEKKNDKKSVKEYIENLDYSNGIDFIEIINNYK
;
A
#
# COMPACT_ATOMS: atom_id res chain seq x y z
N MET A 1 34.39 -38.59 -24.38
CA MET A 1 33.31 -38.59 -23.37
C MET A 1 33.63 -37.55 -22.29
N LYS A 2 33.08 -36.33 -22.40
CA LYS A 2 33.18 -35.28 -21.37
C LYS A 2 31.80 -34.65 -21.20
N LYS A 3 31.41 -34.51 -19.94
CA LYS A 3 30.10 -34.13 -19.42
C LYS A 3 29.56 -32.83 -20.03
N ILE A 4 28.33 -32.88 -20.53
CA ILE A 4 27.49 -31.70 -20.76
C ILE A 4 26.97 -31.27 -19.39
N ASN A 5 27.52 -30.20 -18.83
CA ASN A 5 26.94 -29.53 -17.67
C ASN A 5 25.62 -28.89 -18.11
N LYS A 6 24.49 -29.42 -17.62
CA LYS A 6 23.20 -28.72 -17.63
C LYS A 6 23.35 -27.46 -16.79
N ILE A 7 23.53 -26.32 -17.45
CA ILE A 7 23.32 -25.01 -16.83
C ILE A 7 21.82 -24.91 -16.57
N PHE A 8 21.44 -25.07 -15.30
CA PHE A 8 20.13 -24.63 -14.80
C PHE A 8 20.07 -23.11 -14.98
N LEU A 9 19.39 -22.65 -16.03
CA LEU A 9 19.02 -21.25 -16.15
C LEU A 9 17.85 -21.03 -15.20
N LEU A 10 18.12 -20.64 -13.94
CA LEU A 10 17.06 -20.12 -13.07
C LEU A 10 16.57 -18.83 -13.72
N ALA A 11 15.34 -18.84 -14.23
CA ALA A 11 14.67 -17.63 -14.67
C ALA A 11 14.35 -16.80 -13.42
N ILE A 12 15.10 -15.72 -13.19
CA ILE A 12 14.84 -14.79 -12.09
C ILE A 12 13.55 -14.05 -12.41
N ILE A 13 12.52 -14.20 -11.55
CA ILE A 13 11.31 -13.39 -11.61
C ILE A 13 11.59 -12.09 -10.86
N LEU A 14 11.61 -10.99 -11.61
CA LEU A 14 11.75 -9.65 -11.07
C LEU A 14 10.37 -9.02 -10.91
N CYS A 15 10.16 -8.45 -9.73
CA CYS A 15 9.03 -7.60 -9.41
C CYS A 15 9.50 -6.14 -9.47
N LEU A 16 8.59 -5.24 -9.80
CA LEU A 16 8.89 -3.83 -9.96
C LEU A 16 7.98 -3.04 -9.03
N PHE A 17 8.53 -1.96 -8.47
CA PHE A 17 7.68 -0.84 -8.10
C PHE A 17 7.12 -0.25 -9.37
N ALA A 18 5.89 0.21 -9.28
CA ALA A 18 5.25 0.88 -10.36
C ALA A 18 5.83 2.32 -10.48
N ASN A 19 7.05 2.45 -11.02
CA ASN A 19 7.83 3.66 -11.33
C ASN A 19 7.64 4.89 -10.41
N MET A 20 8.68 5.23 -9.65
CA MET A 20 8.87 6.49 -8.91
C MET A 20 8.77 7.78 -9.77
N LEU A 21 8.68 7.68 -11.10
CA LEU A 21 8.37 8.80 -12.00
C LEU A 21 7.04 9.51 -11.67
N GLY A 22 6.18 8.90 -10.85
CA GLY A 22 4.88 9.46 -10.44
C GLY A 22 4.91 10.48 -9.30
N CYS A 23 6.02 10.68 -8.58
CA CYS A 23 6.10 11.69 -7.51
C CYS A 23 6.81 12.95 -8.01
N ALA A 24 6.04 14.02 -8.26
CA ALA A 24 6.59 15.33 -8.62
C ALA A 24 6.61 16.26 -7.40
N LYS A 25 7.76 16.91 -7.14
CA LYS A 25 7.82 18.04 -6.21
C LYS A 25 6.92 19.16 -6.75
N ARG A 26 5.82 19.44 -6.05
CA ARG A 26 4.92 20.54 -6.38
C ARG A 26 4.91 21.54 -5.22
N ASN A 27 4.96 22.82 -5.56
CA ASN A 27 4.63 23.89 -4.62
C ASN A 27 3.11 23.82 -4.35
N VAL A 28 2.72 23.06 -3.32
CA VAL A 28 1.32 23.00 -2.89
C VAL A 28 1.03 24.31 -2.17
N ASN A 29 0.34 25.23 -2.86
CA ASN A 29 -0.02 26.53 -2.30
C ASN A 29 -1.15 26.32 -1.28
N VAL A 30 -0.79 26.21 -0.01
CA VAL A 30 -1.74 25.98 1.09
C VAL A 30 -2.54 27.25 1.34
N GLN A 31 -3.83 27.24 1.01
CA GLN A 31 -4.73 28.28 1.48
C GLN A 31 -5.07 28.02 2.95
N LYS A 32 -5.00 29.08 3.77
CA LYS A 32 -5.11 29.02 5.24
C LYS A 32 -6.47 28.50 5.74
N ASN A 33 -7.50 28.52 4.89
CA ASN A 33 -8.88 28.15 5.23
C ASN A 33 -9.34 26.82 4.64
N ASP A 34 -8.46 26.08 3.94
CA ASP A 34 -8.81 24.79 3.36
C ASP A 34 -8.70 23.73 4.46
N GLU A 35 -9.77 23.01 4.78
CA GLU A 35 -9.76 21.94 5.80
C GLU A 35 -8.74 20.84 5.46
N HIS A 36 -8.38 20.77 4.17
CA HIS A 36 -7.43 19.84 3.59
C HIS A 36 -6.24 20.52 2.91
N ARG A 37 -5.86 21.72 3.36
CA ARG A 37 -4.61 22.48 3.08
C ARG A 37 -3.72 21.98 1.94
N ARG A 38 -3.08 20.82 2.13
CA ARG A 38 -2.21 20.14 1.14
C ARG A 38 -2.83 18.89 0.51
N GLN A 39 -3.72 18.19 1.22
CA GLN A 39 -4.31 16.91 0.86
C GLN A 39 -5.76 17.07 0.36
N SER A 40 -5.98 17.97 -0.59
CA SER A 40 -7.29 18.15 -1.26
C SER A 40 -7.87 16.86 -1.87
N TRP A 41 -7.11 15.78 -1.91
CA TRP A 41 -7.56 14.46 -2.33
C TRP A 41 -8.45 13.75 -1.30
N LEU A 42 -8.37 14.12 -0.02
CA LEU A 42 -9.16 13.54 1.08
C LEU A 42 -10.69 13.70 0.86
N LYS A 43 -11.12 14.77 0.19
CA LYS A 43 -12.53 14.96 -0.18
C LYS A 43 -13.07 13.90 -1.14
N TYR A 44 -12.22 13.29 -1.98
CA TYR A 44 -12.66 12.24 -2.92
C TYR A 44 -12.89 10.89 -2.24
N ILE A 45 -12.53 10.78 -0.96
CA ILE A 45 -12.86 9.63 -0.12
C ILE A 45 -13.83 10.05 1.00
N ASN A 46 -14.57 11.15 0.83
CA ASN A 46 -15.55 11.68 1.80
C ASN A 46 -15.02 11.92 3.22
N TRP A 47 -13.71 12.16 3.37
CA TRP A 47 -13.08 12.36 4.68
C TRP A 47 -13.55 13.64 5.41
N ASP A 48 -13.80 14.73 4.68
CA ASP A 48 -14.28 16.01 5.22
C ASP A 48 -15.67 15.89 5.88
N ALA A 49 -16.58 15.18 5.21
CA ALA A 49 -17.99 15.14 5.60
C ALA A 49 -18.22 14.28 6.85
N GLU A 50 -17.39 13.24 7.04
CA GLU A 50 -17.61 12.21 8.04
C GLU A 50 -16.28 11.87 8.72
N ARG A 51 -15.85 12.75 9.64
CA ARG A 51 -14.72 12.42 10.52
C ARG A 51 -15.09 11.21 11.37
N LEU A 52 -14.46 10.08 11.07
CA LEU A 52 -14.67 8.83 11.77
C LEU A 52 -14.16 8.94 13.22
N SER A 53 -14.86 8.29 14.15
CA SER A 53 -14.40 8.13 15.54
C SER A 53 -13.28 7.09 15.69
N TYR A 54 -12.84 6.50 14.56
CA TYR A 54 -11.78 5.51 14.47
C TYR A 54 -10.53 6.15 13.90
N SER A 55 -9.38 5.67 14.35
CA SER A 55 -8.06 6.22 14.01
C SER A 55 -7.05 5.14 13.59
N GLY A 56 -7.46 3.87 13.54
CA GLY A 56 -6.59 2.72 13.37
C GLY A 56 -5.95 2.26 14.68
N LYS A 57 -6.51 2.64 15.83
CA LYS A 57 -5.92 2.32 17.13
C LYS A 57 -5.84 0.81 17.32
N ASN A 58 -4.70 0.35 17.86
CA ASN A 58 -4.38 -1.06 18.08
C ASN A 58 -4.31 -1.92 16.79
N ILE A 59 -4.24 -1.28 15.61
CA ILE A 59 -4.01 -1.98 14.35
C ILE A 59 -2.53 -1.90 13.97
N LYS A 60 -1.94 -3.04 13.66
CA LYS A 60 -0.56 -3.20 13.18
C LYS A 60 -0.55 -3.51 11.69
N ILE A 61 0.19 -2.70 10.93
CA ILE A 61 0.23 -2.77 9.46
C ILE A 61 1.67 -2.99 9.01
N ALA A 62 1.92 -4.08 8.28
CA ALA A 62 3.18 -4.24 7.57
C ALA A 62 3.16 -3.43 6.27
N VAL A 63 4.17 -2.57 6.08
CA VAL A 63 4.46 -1.91 4.81
C VAL A 63 5.67 -2.62 4.21
N ILE A 64 5.41 -3.49 3.21
CA ILE A 64 6.44 -4.22 2.48
C ILE A 64 6.82 -3.38 1.26
N ASP A 65 7.94 -2.65 1.36
CA ASP A 65 8.28 -1.57 0.44
C ASP A 65 9.80 -1.29 0.46
N SER A 66 10.24 -0.06 0.15
CA SER A 66 11.64 0.38 0.12
C SER A 66 12.24 0.84 1.44
N GLY A 67 11.57 0.55 2.56
CA GLY A 67 11.86 1.13 3.87
C GLY A 67 11.18 2.49 4.07
N ILE A 68 11.38 3.10 5.25
CA ILE A 68 10.70 4.34 5.65
C ILE A 68 11.72 5.27 6.30
N ASP A 69 11.71 6.55 5.92
CA ASP A 69 12.47 7.59 6.62
C ASP A 69 11.83 7.88 7.98
N GLN A 70 12.52 7.47 9.05
CA GLN A 70 12.07 7.68 10.42
C GLN A 70 12.17 9.14 10.88
N ASN A 71 12.92 9.97 10.18
CA ASN A 71 13.17 11.35 10.61
C ASN A 71 12.02 12.29 10.27
N ILE A 72 10.95 11.80 9.63
CA ILE A 72 9.75 12.58 9.37
C ILE A 72 8.94 12.72 10.66
N PRO A 73 8.72 13.96 11.15
CA PRO A 73 8.01 14.18 12.40
C PRO A 73 6.63 13.53 12.47
N GLU A 74 5.88 13.49 11.35
CA GLU A 74 4.56 12.87 11.30
C GLU A 74 4.54 11.35 11.46
N LEU A 75 5.66 10.67 11.23
CA LEU A 75 5.78 9.21 11.41
C LEU A 75 6.50 8.85 12.71
N ASN A 76 6.92 9.85 13.49
CA ASN A 76 7.54 9.62 14.79
C ASN A 76 6.63 8.79 15.70
N CYS A 77 7.23 7.81 16.35
CA CYS A 77 6.54 6.87 17.22
C CYS A 77 5.43 6.05 16.54
N LYS A 78 5.29 6.06 15.21
CA LYS A 78 4.33 5.19 14.49
C LYS A 78 4.94 3.86 14.09
N ILE A 79 6.25 3.81 13.91
CA ILE A 79 6.99 2.62 13.47
C ILE A 79 7.35 1.78 14.71
N ASP A 80 6.74 0.59 14.83
CA ASP A 80 6.99 -0.36 15.91
C ASP A 80 8.23 -1.22 15.64
N ILE A 81 8.40 -1.65 14.38
CA ILE A 81 9.46 -2.56 13.96
C ILE A 81 9.97 -2.08 12.60
N GLU A 82 11.28 -2.13 12.43
CA GLU A 82 11.93 -1.99 11.14
C GLU A 82 12.83 -3.20 10.89
N THR A 83 12.72 -3.76 9.68
CA THR A 83 13.62 -4.82 9.23
C THR A 83 13.88 -4.70 7.74
N SER A 84 15.00 -5.22 7.30
CA SER A 84 15.33 -5.37 5.88
C SER A 84 15.63 -6.85 5.62
N VAL A 85 15.04 -7.41 4.57
CA VAL A 85 15.29 -8.81 4.17
C VAL A 85 16.44 -8.93 3.18
N VAL A 86 16.95 -7.78 2.72
CA VAL A 86 18.10 -7.68 1.82
C VAL A 86 19.36 -7.32 2.61
N LYS A 87 20.53 -7.79 2.16
CA LYS A 87 21.82 -7.33 2.69
C LYS A 87 22.35 -6.24 1.77
N SER A 88 22.22 -4.98 2.19
CA SER A 88 22.72 -3.82 1.46
C SER A 88 23.84 -3.10 2.23
N ASN A 89 24.91 -2.72 1.52
CA ASN A 89 25.96 -1.84 2.01
C ASN A 89 25.77 -0.37 1.58
N LYS A 90 24.64 -0.03 0.95
CA LYS A 90 24.28 1.33 0.51
C LYS A 90 22.94 1.72 1.13
N GLU A 91 22.78 3.01 1.41
CA GLU A 91 21.50 3.58 1.86
C GLU A 91 20.40 3.33 0.80
N SER A 92 19.24 2.84 1.24
CA SER A 92 18.09 2.58 0.37
C SER A 92 17.35 3.89 0.03
N ASP A 93 16.75 3.97 -1.17
CA ASP A 93 15.81 5.06 -1.49
C ASP A 93 14.46 4.79 -0.83
N VAL A 94 14.31 5.28 0.39
CA VAL A 94 13.12 5.08 1.22
C VAL A 94 11.92 5.94 0.80
N LYS A 95 12.02 6.78 -0.25
CA LYS A 95 10.96 7.75 -0.62
C LYS A 95 9.60 7.10 -0.86
N HIS A 96 9.57 5.98 -1.57
CA HIS A 96 8.31 5.32 -1.93
C HIS A 96 7.63 4.73 -0.69
N GLY A 97 8.34 3.94 0.11
CA GLY A 97 7.79 3.36 1.35
C GLY A 97 7.41 4.44 2.36
N THR A 98 8.16 5.53 2.43
CA THR A 98 7.82 6.71 3.25
C THR A 98 6.52 7.38 2.81
N ALA A 99 6.33 7.55 1.50
CA ALA A 99 5.09 8.10 0.94
C ALA A 99 3.88 7.22 1.28
N VAL A 100 4.02 5.90 1.10
CA VAL A 100 2.99 4.91 1.46
C VAL A 100 2.66 4.99 2.95
N ALA A 101 3.67 4.94 3.82
CA ALA A 101 3.47 5.01 5.26
C ALA A 101 2.81 6.33 5.71
N SER A 102 3.19 7.45 5.09
CA SER A 102 2.60 8.76 5.42
C SER A 102 1.10 8.83 5.09
N ILE A 103 0.66 8.21 4.00
CA ILE A 103 -0.78 8.13 3.66
C ILE A 103 -1.54 7.29 4.68
N ILE A 104 -0.91 6.22 5.18
CA ILE A 104 -1.54 5.30 6.12
C ILE A 104 -1.62 5.92 7.52
N SER A 105 -0.50 6.34 8.10
CA SER A 105 -0.43 6.57 9.56
C SER A 105 0.23 7.88 9.98
N ALA A 106 0.51 8.82 9.06
CA ALA A 106 1.04 10.12 9.46
C ALA A 106 0.12 10.81 10.47
N GLU A 107 0.68 11.34 11.55
CA GLU A 107 -0.05 12.21 12.47
C GLU A 107 0.36 13.66 12.22
N ASN A 108 -0.62 14.46 11.83
CA ASN A 108 -0.39 15.88 11.57
C ASN A 108 -0.27 16.64 12.90
N HIS A 109 0.84 17.34 13.10
CA HIS A 109 1.07 18.22 14.25
C HIS A 109 1.16 19.70 13.87
N SER A 110 1.06 20.04 12.58
CA SER A 110 1.11 21.41 12.07
C SER A 110 0.53 21.57 10.68
N ASP A 111 0.13 22.80 10.39
CA ASP A 111 -0.47 23.30 9.15
C ASP A 111 0.21 22.91 7.82
N ASN A 112 1.47 22.45 7.84
CA ASN A 112 2.26 22.10 6.67
C ASN A 112 2.52 20.59 6.51
N GLN A 113 2.01 19.77 7.43
CA GLN A 113 2.22 18.33 7.45
C GLN A 113 1.08 17.56 6.78
N VAL A 114 1.28 16.27 6.53
CA VAL A 114 0.24 15.37 6.01
C VAL A 114 -0.43 14.61 7.14
N ASN A 115 -1.71 14.30 6.96
CA ASN A 115 -2.49 13.43 7.84
C ASN A 115 -2.72 12.09 7.16
N GLY A 116 -2.41 11.00 7.87
CA GLY A 116 -2.72 9.64 7.46
C GLY A 116 -4.17 9.28 7.78
N ILE A 117 -4.72 8.33 7.04
CA ILE A 117 -6.11 7.89 7.23
C ILE A 117 -6.29 7.15 8.56
N ALA A 118 -5.33 6.30 8.93
CA ALA A 118 -5.28 5.54 10.17
C ALA A 118 -4.12 6.04 11.04
N HIS A 119 -4.19 7.31 11.44
CA HIS A 119 -3.09 8.01 12.14
C HIS A 119 -2.67 7.42 13.50
N ASN A 120 -3.42 6.49 14.08
CA ASN A 120 -3.06 5.74 15.29
C ASN A 120 -2.71 4.26 15.04
N ALA A 121 -2.69 3.83 13.78
CA ALA A 121 -2.13 2.53 13.43
C ALA A 121 -0.61 2.50 13.66
N ARG A 122 -0.10 1.32 13.97
CA ARG A 122 1.32 1.04 14.11
C ARG A 122 1.87 0.42 12.84
N ILE A 123 3.03 0.89 12.39
CA ILE A 123 3.69 0.42 11.17
C ILE A 123 4.81 -0.55 11.51
N VAL A 124 4.86 -1.65 10.76
CA VAL A 124 6.00 -2.55 10.65
C VAL A 124 6.63 -2.32 9.28
N SER A 125 7.79 -1.65 9.26
CA SER A 125 8.55 -1.37 8.04
C SER A 125 9.34 -2.61 7.63
N ILE A 126 9.11 -3.12 6.43
CA ILE A 126 9.83 -4.28 5.87
C ILE A 126 10.40 -3.88 4.52
N ASP A 127 11.70 -3.60 4.49
CA ASP A 127 12.43 -3.27 3.28
C ASP A 127 12.79 -4.55 2.50
N VAL A 128 12.34 -4.60 1.24
CA VAL A 128 12.59 -5.72 0.29
C VAL A 128 13.40 -5.28 -0.93
N THR A 129 13.98 -4.08 -0.91
CA THR A 129 14.56 -3.46 -2.11
C THR A 129 16.07 -3.60 -2.15
N ASN A 130 16.57 -4.28 -3.18
CA ASN A 130 18.00 -4.25 -3.46
C ASN A 130 18.36 -2.94 -4.23
N GLN A 131 19.62 -2.55 -4.17
CA GLN A 131 20.18 -1.21 -4.42
C GLN A 131 19.90 -0.52 -5.77
N SER A 132 19.06 -1.06 -6.65
CA SER A 132 18.81 -0.55 -8.01
C SER A 132 17.33 -0.32 -8.27
N GLU A 133 16.97 0.97 -8.39
CA GLU A 133 15.84 1.47 -9.20
C GLU A 133 14.49 0.73 -9.05
N GLY A 134 14.06 0.46 -7.82
CA GLY A 134 12.73 -0.09 -7.59
C GLY A 134 12.51 -1.49 -8.19
N ILE A 135 13.56 -2.30 -8.23
CA ILE A 135 13.48 -3.71 -8.57
C ILE A 135 13.51 -4.54 -7.28
N VAL A 136 12.65 -5.54 -7.21
CA VAL A 136 12.52 -6.47 -6.08
C VAL A 136 12.59 -7.89 -6.61
N GLU A 137 13.45 -8.72 -6.05
CA GLU A 137 13.44 -10.15 -6.36
C GLU A 137 12.21 -10.77 -5.69
N VAL A 138 11.49 -11.65 -6.41
CA VAL A 138 10.28 -12.31 -5.85
C VAL A 138 10.58 -13.02 -4.52
N GLY A 139 11.79 -13.59 -4.37
CA GLY A 139 12.23 -14.23 -3.13
C GLY A 139 12.35 -13.27 -1.94
N ASP A 140 12.69 -12.00 -2.17
CA ASP A 140 12.74 -10.99 -1.10
C ASP A 140 11.33 -10.50 -0.75
N LEU A 141 10.44 -10.37 -1.73
CA LEU A 141 9.01 -10.15 -1.47
C LEU A 141 8.42 -11.28 -0.61
N ILE A 142 8.71 -12.54 -0.94
CA ILE A 142 8.28 -13.71 -0.17
C ILE A 142 8.76 -13.61 1.28
N LYS A 143 10.06 -13.40 1.51
CA LYS A 143 10.63 -13.23 2.86
C LYS A 143 9.98 -12.07 3.62
N GLY A 144 9.68 -10.97 2.94
CA GLY A 144 9.00 -9.83 3.55
C GLY A 144 7.60 -10.18 4.04
N ILE A 145 6.84 -10.96 3.26
CA ILE A 145 5.52 -11.46 3.66
C ILE A 145 5.66 -12.44 4.84
N GLU A 146 6.64 -13.33 4.81
CA GLU A 146 6.90 -14.23 5.94
C GLU A 146 7.22 -13.47 7.24
N LYS A 147 8.01 -12.40 7.15
CA LYS A 147 8.29 -11.52 8.29
C LYS A 147 7.04 -10.84 8.82
N ALA A 148 6.18 -10.34 7.94
CA ALA A 148 4.90 -9.77 8.36
C ALA A 148 4.02 -10.77 9.12
N ILE A 149 3.97 -12.03 8.67
CA ILE A 149 3.29 -13.12 9.37
C ILE A 149 3.92 -13.37 10.75
N GLU A 150 5.26 -13.44 10.82
CA GLU A 150 6.02 -13.64 12.07
C GLU A 150 5.71 -12.53 13.09
N TYR A 151 5.63 -11.28 12.63
CA TYR A 151 5.31 -10.11 13.46
C TYR A 151 3.83 -9.99 13.83
N LYS A 152 2.99 -10.93 13.35
CA LYS A 152 1.56 -11.03 13.64
C LYS A 152 0.83 -9.72 13.36
N VAL A 153 1.08 -9.13 12.19
CA VAL A 153 0.38 -7.92 11.76
C VAL A 153 -1.09 -8.22 11.45
N ASP A 154 -1.91 -7.18 11.39
CA ASP A 154 -3.33 -7.28 11.04
C ASP A 154 -3.53 -7.09 9.53
N ILE A 155 -2.74 -6.20 8.93
CA ILE A 155 -2.79 -5.86 7.50
C ILE A 155 -1.38 -5.92 6.92
N ILE A 156 -1.26 -6.40 5.69
CA ILE A 156 -0.07 -6.31 4.85
C ILE A 156 -0.39 -5.40 3.65
N ASN A 157 0.33 -4.29 3.51
CA ASN A 157 0.30 -3.41 2.35
C ASN A 157 1.46 -3.77 1.40
N ILE A 158 1.15 -4.15 0.16
CA ILE A 158 2.14 -4.46 -0.87
C ILE A 158 1.94 -3.56 -2.09
N SER A 159 2.87 -2.63 -2.29
CA SER A 159 2.89 -1.71 -3.43
C SER A 159 3.92 -2.12 -4.48
N ILE A 160 4.08 -3.44 -4.67
CA ILE A 160 5.07 -4.09 -5.52
C ILE A 160 4.34 -5.14 -6.37
N GLY A 161 4.71 -5.25 -7.64
CA GLY A 161 4.04 -6.17 -8.57
C GLY A 161 5.00 -7.00 -9.42
N CYS A 162 4.61 -8.24 -9.69
CA CYS A 162 5.29 -9.19 -10.56
C CYS A 162 4.37 -9.54 -11.74
N LEU A 163 4.91 -9.58 -12.95
CA LEU A 163 4.13 -9.91 -14.16
C LEU A 163 3.76 -11.39 -14.26
N LYS A 164 4.59 -12.25 -13.65
CA LYS A 164 4.45 -13.71 -13.73
C LYS A 164 4.00 -14.26 -12.38
N ASP A 165 3.18 -15.29 -12.45
CA ASP A 165 2.81 -16.09 -11.29
C ASP A 165 4.05 -16.82 -10.74
N ASP A 166 4.04 -17.04 -9.44
CA ASP A 166 5.06 -17.78 -8.69
C ASP A 166 4.36 -18.58 -7.59
N GLU A 167 4.59 -19.90 -7.56
CA GLU A 167 3.90 -20.81 -6.63
C GLU A 167 4.31 -20.57 -5.17
N GLU A 168 5.54 -20.12 -4.90
CA GLU A 168 6.00 -19.83 -3.55
C GLU A 168 5.38 -18.51 -3.05
N LEU A 169 5.30 -17.49 -3.92
CA LEU A 169 4.59 -16.25 -3.63
C LEU A 169 3.10 -16.51 -3.35
N LYS A 170 2.44 -17.32 -4.17
CA LYS A 170 1.05 -17.71 -3.95
C LYS A 170 0.86 -18.46 -2.62
N SER A 171 1.76 -19.38 -2.32
CA SER A 171 1.75 -20.16 -1.08
C SER A 171 1.88 -19.27 0.16
N VAL A 172 2.82 -18.30 0.16
CA VAL A 172 3.01 -17.41 1.31
C VAL A 172 1.85 -16.41 1.46
N ILE A 173 1.27 -15.92 0.36
CA ILE A 173 0.05 -15.09 0.38
C ILE A 173 -1.11 -15.88 1.01
N LYS A 174 -1.30 -17.13 0.59
CA LYS A 174 -2.31 -18.01 1.19
C LYS A 174 -2.04 -18.26 2.68
N LYS A 175 -0.77 -18.43 3.08
CA LYS A 175 -0.40 -18.58 4.49
C LYS A 175 -0.73 -17.33 5.30
N ALA A 176 -0.46 -16.13 4.80
CA ALA A 176 -0.86 -14.87 5.46
C ALA A 176 -2.38 -14.79 5.63
N TRP A 177 -3.10 -15.11 4.55
CA TRP A 177 -4.55 -15.17 4.55
C TRP A 177 -5.09 -16.13 5.61
N ASP A 178 -4.59 -17.36 5.67
CA ASP A 178 -5.03 -18.38 6.63
C ASP A 178 -4.71 -17.99 8.09
N ASN A 179 -3.77 -17.06 8.31
CA ASN A 179 -3.50 -16.43 9.61
C ASN A 179 -4.40 -15.21 9.92
N ASN A 180 -5.48 -15.01 9.14
CA ASN A 180 -6.40 -13.86 9.26
C ASN A 180 -5.72 -12.50 9.08
N ILE A 181 -4.65 -12.44 8.29
CA ILE A 181 -4.01 -11.20 7.89
C ILE A 181 -4.66 -10.73 6.59
N ILE A 182 -5.09 -9.47 6.54
CA ILE A 182 -5.66 -8.88 5.33
C ILE A 182 -4.51 -8.43 4.44
N ILE A 183 -4.49 -8.86 3.18
CA ILE A 183 -3.48 -8.44 2.21
C ILE A 183 -4.10 -7.44 1.23
N VAL A 184 -3.58 -6.22 1.23
CA VAL A 184 -3.98 -5.13 0.33
C VAL A 184 -2.83 -4.89 -0.65
N SER A 185 -3.08 -5.08 -1.94
CA SER A 185 -2.02 -5.08 -2.95
C SER A 185 -2.37 -4.28 -4.19
N SER A 186 -1.42 -3.47 -4.64
CA SER A 186 -1.56 -2.62 -5.81
C SER A 186 -1.72 -3.45 -7.09
N ALA A 187 -2.72 -3.12 -7.91
CA ALA A 187 -3.01 -3.83 -9.15
C ALA A 187 -1.92 -3.65 -10.23
N GLY A 188 -1.08 -2.61 -10.10
CA GLY A 188 -0.03 -2.24 -11.03
C GLY A 188 -0.38 -0.99 -11.82
N ASN A 189 0.64 -0.20 -12.20
CA ASN A 189 0.44 0.97 -13.04
C ASN A 189 0.53 0.59 -14.53
N TYR A 190 -0.29 1.23 -15.35
CA TYR A 190 -0.23 1.14 -16.82
C TYR A 190 -0.49 -0.25 -17.39
N MET A 191 -1.30 -1.07 -16.71
CA MET A 191 -1.72 -2.37 -17.20
C MET A 191 -3.11 -2.26 -17.84
N GLU A 192 -3.20 -2.51 -19.13
CA GLU A 192 -4.48 -2.72 -19.82
C GLU A 192 -4.90 -4.18 -19.69
N ASN A 193 -6.14 -4.41 -19.26
CA ASN A 193 -6.78 -5.71 -19.13
C ASN A 193 -5.98 -6.73 -18.28
N ASN A 194 -5.13 -6.27 -17.36
CA ASN A 194 -4.31 -7.16 -16.54
C ASN A 194 -3.98 -6.58 -15.16
N VAL A 195 -3.71 -7.47 -14.21
CA VAL A 195 -3.35 -7.18 -12.81
C VAL A 195 -2.07 -7.93 -12.48
N LEU A 196 -1.17 -7.29 -11.74
CA LEU A 196 0.09 -7.90 -11.30
C LEU A 196 -0.11 -8.86 -10.11
N TYR A 197 0.79 -9.81 -9.95
CA TYR A 197 0.89 -10.60 -8.72
C TYR A 197 1.64 -9.79 -7.64
N PRO A 198 1.25 -9.85 -6.34
CA PRO A 198 0.26 -10.77 -5.77
C PRO A 198 -1.19 -10.26 -5.84
N SER A 199 -1.44 -9.05 -6.34
CA SER A 199 -2.79 -8.45 -6.44
C SER A 199 -3.79 -9.31 -7.24
N LYS A 200 -3.31 -10.14 -8.16
CA LYS A 200 -4.13 -11.08 -8.94
C LYS A 200 -4.58 -12.33 -8.16
N TYR A 201 -3.93 -12.68 -7.05
CA TYR A 201 -4.34 -13.83 -6.24
C TYR A 201 -5.70 -13.64 -5.60
N LYS A 202 -6.40 -14.74 -5.30
CA LYS A 202 -7.76 -14.68 -4.74
C LYS A 202 -7.75 -14.00 -3.36
N GLU A 203 -6.75 -14.32 -2.55
CA GLU A 203 -6.55 -13.92 -1.17
C GLU A 203 -6.10 -12.46 -0.99
N THR A 204 -5.92 -11.71 -2.08
CA THR A 204 -5.53 -10.31 -2.03
C THR A 204 -6.68 -9.38 -2.44
N LEU A 205 -6.82 -8.30 -1.68
CA LEU A 205 -7.63 -7.15 -2.05
C LEU A 205 -6.85 -6.34 -3.09
N SER A 206 -7.30 -6.42 -4.34
CA SER A 206 -6.64 -5.77 -5.48
C SER A 206 -7.07 -4.32 -5.58
N VAL A 207 -6.11 -3.38 -5.56
CA VAL A 207 -6.39 -1.94 -5.55
C VAL A 207 -5.89 -1.25 -6.81
N GLY A 208 -6.82 -0.64 -7.55
CA GLY A 208 -6.61 0.24 -8.69
C GLY A 208 -6.68 1.72 -8.32
N SER A 209 -6.39 2.57 -9.30
CA SER A 209 -6.26 4.01 -9.17
C SER A 209 -7.23 4.76 -10.08
N LEU A 210 -7.84 5.83 -9.53
CA LEU A 210 -8.69 6.81 -10.21
C LEU A 210 -8.01 8.18 -10.24
N ASN A 211 -8.37 8.97 -11.25
CA ASN A 211 -8.07 10.39 -11.27
C ASN A 211 -9.12 11.20 -10.51
N LYS A 212 -8.90 12.50 -10.33
CA LYS A 212 -9.80 13.43 -9.62
C LYS A 212 -11.20 13.57 -10.26
N LYS A 213 -11.38 13.08 -11.49
CA LYS A 213 -12.67 13.05 -12.20
C LYS A 213 -13.39 11.70 -12.06
N GLY A 214 -12.87 10.79 -11.23
CA GLY A 214 -13.42 9.44 -11.07
C GLY A 214 -13.13 8.49 -12.24
N LYS A 215 -12.27 8.88 -13.20
CA LYS A 215 -11.87 8.00 -14.31
C LYS A 215 -10.76 7.07 -13.86
N ILE A 216 -10.87 5.80 -14.22
CA ILE A 216 -9.83 4.78 -13.99
C ILE A 216 -8.52 5.17 -14.69
N ILE A 217 -7.43 5.20 -13.91
CA ILE A 217 -6.04 5.34 -14.37
C ILE A 217 -5.46 3.95 -14.65
N SER A 218 -5.60 3.02 -13.70
CA SER A 218 -5.05 1.66 -13.81
C SER A 218 -5.68 0.72 -12.78
N PRO A 219 -5.88 -0.57 -13.10
CA PRO A 219 -5.83 -1.16 -14.44
C PRO A 219 -7.07 -0.73 -15.24
N GLN A 220 -6.91 -0.52 -16.53
CA GLN A 220 -8.02 -0.16 -17.43
C GLN A 220 -8.56 -1.39 -18.17
N GLY A 221 -9.81 -1.33 -18.63
CA GLY A 221 -10.41 -2.35 -19.48
C GLY A 221 -11.08 -3.49 -18.71
N ASP A 222 -11.26 -4.64 -19.36
CA ASP A 222 -11.89 -5.83 -18.78
C ASP A 222 -10.82 -6.65 -18.06
N VAL A 223 -10.92 -6.71 -16.74
CA VAL A 223 -9.90 -7.30 -15.86
C VAL A 223 -10.46 -8.59 -15.27
N ASP A 224 -9.70 -9.68 -15.38
CA ASP A 224 -10.07 -11.03 -14.92
C ASP A 224 -10.02 -11.22 -13.38
N LYS A 225 -10.11 -10.12 -12.63
CA LYS A 225 -10.03 -10.04 -11.16
C LYS A 225 -10.86 -8.85 -10.70
N LYS A 226 -11.56 -9.01 -9.56
CA LYS A 226 -12.23 -7.90 -8.87
C LYS A 226 -11.19 -6.90 -8.36
N VAL A 227 -11.30 -5.64 -8.78
CA VAL A 227 -10.41 -4.53 -8.37
C VAL A 227 -11.24 -3.44 -7.69
N VAL A 228 -10.76 -2.96 -6.54
CA VAL A 228 -11.29 -1.79 -5.86
C VAL A 228 -10.55 -0.54 -6.28
N TYR A 229 -11.24 0.57 -6.49
CA TYR A 229 -10.62 1.77 -7.04
C TYR A 229 -10.70 2.94 -6.07
N PHE A 230 -9.56 3.59 -5.84
CA PHE A 230 -9.45 4.82 -5.05
C PHE A 230 -8.74 5.91 -5.84
N ILE A 231 -8.90 7.17 -5.41
CA ILE A 231 -8.07 8.26 -5.92
C ILE A 231 -6.58 7.86 -5.84
N GLY A 232 -5.85 8.07 -6.91
CA GLY A 232 -4.41 7.85 -6.96
C GLY A 232 -3.69 8.89 -7.81
N GLU A 233 -4.36 9.97 -8.21
CA GLU A 233 -3.77 11.13 -8.87
C GLU A 233 -3.40 12.22 -7.87
N ASN A 234 -2.12 12.62 -7.84
CA ASN A 234 -1.62 13.73 -7.03
C ASN A 234 -1.99 13.59 -5.55
N ILE A 235 -1.69 12.42 -4.99
CA ILE A 235 -1.79 12.12 -3.58
C ILE A 235 -0.60 12.78 -2.89
N VAL A 236 -0.87 13.86 -2.15
CA VAL A 236 0.19 14.59 -1.44
C VAL A 236 0.62 13.79 -0.22
N SER A 237 1.91 13.45 -0.19
CA SER A 237 2.53 12.54 0.78
C SER A 237 3.90 13.07 1.22
N ALA A 238 4.34 12.66 2.39
CA ALA A 238 5.72 12.91 2.84
C ALA A 238 6.65 11.90 2.16
N ILE A 239 7.79 12.35 1.61
CA ILE A 239 8.69 11.50 0.81
C ILE A 239 10.09 11.33 1.43
N GLY A 240 10.30 11.78 2.66
CA GLY A 240 11.61 11.75 3.32
C GLY A 240 12.26 13.12 3.36
N ASN A 241 13.24 13.29 4.25
CA ASN A 241 14.02 14.53 4.42
C ASN A 241 13.14 15.78 4.66
N ASN A 242 11.99 15.63 5.32
CA ASN A 242 10.97 16.68 5.49
C ASN A 242 10.43 17.28 4.17
N GLU A 243 10.49 16.51 3.09
CA GLU A 243 9.95 16.89 1.79
C GLU A 243 8.58 16.24 1.54
N TYR A 244 7.78 16.91 0.71
CA TYR A 244 6.46 16.44 0.29
C TYR A 244 6.36 16.47 -1.23
N ALA A 245 5.64 15.51 -1.79
CA ALA A 245 5.39 15.46 -3.23
C ALA A 245 3.94 15.04 -3.50
N GLY A 246 3.43 15.47 -4.66
CA GLY A 246 2.23 14.89 -5.24
C GLY A 246 2.62 13.60 -5.96
N CYS A 247 2.14 12.48 -5.44
CA CYS A 247 2.46 11.14 -5.90
C CYS A 247 1.28 10.53 -6.68
N GLU A 248 1.59 9.74 -7.71
CA GLU A 248 0.59 9.13 -8.60
C GLU A 248 0.83 7.64 -8.82
N GLY A 249 -0.26 6.85 -8.73
CA GLY A 249 -0.24 5.41 -9.01
C GLY A 249 -1.05 4.55 -8.05
N THR A 250 -1.20 3.28 -8.40
CA THR A 250 -1.93 2.28 -7.61
C THR A 250 -1.32 2.06 -6.23
N SER A 251 -0.01 2.30 -6.04
CA SER A 251 0.66 2.24 -4.73
C SER A 251 -0.01 3.15 -3.70
N PHE A 252 -0.32 4.39 -4.09
CA PHE A 252 -0.89 5.39 -3.18
C PHE A 252 -2.38 5.14 -2.93
N SER A 253 -3.10 4.66 -3.95
CA SER A 253 -4.46 4.14 -3.78
C SER A 253 -4.51 2.93 -2.82
N THR A 254 -3.50 2.05 -2.90
CA THR A 254 -3.36 0.89 -1.99
C THR A 254 -3.15 1.35 -0.56
N ALA A 255 -2.29 2.36 -0.34
CA ALA A 255 -2.08 2.98 0.97
C ALA A 255 -3.38 3.59 1.54
N ILE A 256 -4.17 4.26 0.69
CA ILE A 256 -5.49 4.79 1.08
C ILE A 256 -6.42 3.66 1.53
N CYS A 257 -6.54 2.62 0.70
CA CYS A 257 -7.36 1.44 1.01
C CYS A 257 -6.92 0.77 2.32
N THR A 258 -5.61 0.61 2.53
CA THR A 258 -5.04 0.02 3.75
C THR A 258 -5.44 0.82 4.99
N GLY A 259 -5.36 2.15 4.93
CA GLY A 259 -5.82 3.02 6.01
C GLY A 259 -7.30 2.81 6.33
N LEU A 260 -8.17 2.78 5.32
CA LEU A 260 -9.62 2.58 5.50
C LEU A 260 -9.95 1.19 6.05
N VAL A 261 -9.25 0.15 5.60
CA VAL A 261 -9.36 -1.21 6.16
C VAL A 261 -8.94 -1.24 7.64
N ALA A 262 -7.93 -0.47 8.03
CA ALA A 262 -7.53 -0.37 9.44
C ALA A 262 -8.62 0.27 10.30
N LEU A 263 -9.29 1.31 9.81
CA LEU A 263 -10.45 1.92 10.50
C LEU A 263 -11.60 0.92 10.63
N LEU A 264 -11.85 0.14 9.59
CA LEU A 264 -12.88 -0.91 9.59
C LEU A 264 -12.57 -2.03 10.59
N LEU A 265 -11.31 -2.45 10.68
CA LEU A 265 -10.85 -3.41 11.68
C LEU A 265 -11.02 -2.89 13.10
N GLU A 266 -10.66 -1.63 13.38
CA GLU A 266 -10.87 -1.01 14.69
C GLU A 266 -12.36 -0.98 15.05
N LYS A 267 -13.23 -0.59 14.10
CA LYS A 267 -14.68 -0.57 14.30
C LYS A 267 -15.25 -1.91 14.73
N LYS A 268 -14.80 -2.99 14.09
CA LYS A 268 -15.37 -4.33 14.30
C LYS A 268 -14.74 -5.12 15.41
N ASN A 269 -13.44 -4.94 15.63
CA ASN A 269 -12.66 -5.79 16.51
C ASN A 269 -12.80 -7.31 16.17
N ASP A 270 -13.08 -7.62 14.89
CA ASP A 270 -13.16 -8.98 14.35
C ASP A 270 -12.60 -9.03 12.92
N LYS A 271 -11.38 -9.58 12.81
CA LYS A 271 -10.67 -9.72 11.54
C LYS A 271 -11.38 -10.63 10.56
N LYS A 272 -12.02 -11.70 11.04
CA LYS A 272 -12.63 -12.71 10.17
C LYS A 272 -13.86 -12.13 9.46
N SER A 273 -14.71 -11.43 10.22
CA SER A 273 -15.87 -10.74 9.66
C SER A 273 -15.48 -9.65 8.66
N VAL A 274 -14.43 -8.86 8.94
CA VAL A 274 -13.94 -7.84 7.99
C VAL A 274 -13.38 -8.48 6.72
N LYS A 275 -12.65 -9.58 6.87
CA LYS A 275 -12.08 -10.34 5.75
C LYS A 275 -13.17 -10.94 4.84
N GLU A 276 -14.17 -11.61 5.43
CA GLU A 276 -15.33 -12.14 4.69
C GLU A 276 -16.10 -11.02 3.99
N TYR A 277 -16.24 -9.86 4.63
CA TYR A 277 -16.88 -8.71 4.02
C TYR A 277 -16.11 -8.19 2.81
N ILE A 278 -14.79 -8.02 2.93
CA ILE A 278 -13.92 -7.59 1.83
C ILE A 278 -13.99 -8.57 0.64
N GLU A 279 -14.10 -9.88 0.87
CA GLU A 279 -14.28 -10.84 -0.22
C GLU A 279 -15.61 -10.68 -0.97
N ASN A 280 -16.66 -10.28 -0.26
CA ASN A 280 -18.03 -10.25 -0.74
C ASN A 280 -18.50 -8.86 -1.20
N LEU A 281 -17.73 -7.81 -0.94
CA LEU A 281 -18.05 -6.46 -1.40
C LEU A 281 -18.24 -6.45 -2.93
N ASP A 282 -19.32 -5.80 -3.36
CA ASP A 282 -19.59 -5.49 -4.76
C ASP A 282 -18.99 -4.12 -5.09
N TYR A 283 -18.12 -4.09 -6.10
CA TYR A 283 -17.22 -2.98 -6.40
C TYR A 283 -17.57 -2.29 -7.72
N SER A 284 -18.66 -2.71 -8.37
CA SER A 284 -19.03 -2.35 -9.74
C SER A 284 -19.28 -0.85 -9.97
N ASN A 285 -19.57 -0.06 -8.92
CA ASN A 285 -19.94 1.36 -9.04
C ASN A 285 -19.01 2.33 -8.26
N GLY A 286 -17.81 1.89 -7.89
CA GLY A 286 -16.95 2.66 -6.98
C GLY A 286 -17.38 2.45 -5.53
N ILE A 287 -16.43 2.51 -4.62
CA ILE A 287 -16.66 2.18 -3.21
C ILE A 287 -16.58 3.44 -2.39
N ASP A 288 -17.69 3.81 -1.77
CA ASP A 288 -17.64 4.73 -0.66
C ASP A 288 -17.26 3.93 0.60
N PHE A 289 -15.96 3.85 0.87
CA PHE A 289 -15.46 3.12 2.04
C PHE A 289 -15.87 3.79 3.35
N ILE A 290 -16.17 5.09 3.34
CA ILE A 290 -16.68 5.80 4.51
C ILE A 290 -18.14 5.40 4.75
N GLU A 291 -18.96 5.34 3.70
CA GLU A 291 -20.31 4.79 3.79
C GLU A 291 -20.26 3.34 4.29
N ILE A 292 -19.33 2.53 3.79
CA ILE A 292 -19.09 1.18 4.31
C ILE A 292 -18.77 1.24 5.80
N ILE A 293 -17.77 2.02 6.21
CA ILE A 293 -17.36 2.09 7.61
C ILE A 293 -18.55 2.51 8.47
N ASN A 294 -19.41 3.42 8.02
CA ASN A 294 -20.57 3.87 8.79
C ASN A 294 -21.72 2.86 8.81
N ASN A 295 -22.06 2.27 7.66
CA ASN A 295 -23.18 1.33 7.50
C ASN A 295 -22.84 -0.10 7.90
N TYR A 296 -21.56 -0.45 8.08
CA TYR A 296 -21.16 -1.79 8.47
C TYR A 296 -21.56 -2.05 9.94
N LYS A 297 -22.66 -2.81 10.12
CA LYS A 297 -23.33 -3.14 11.40
C LYS A 297 -22.67 -4.26 12.17
#